data_AF-A0A380LJK7-F1
#
_entry.id   AF-A0A380LJK7-F1
#
_cell.length_a   1.000
_cell.length_b   1.000
_cell.length_c   1.000
_cell.angle_alpha   90.00
_cell.angle_beta   90.00
_cell.angle_gamma   90.00
#
_symmetry.space_group_name_H-M   'P 1'
#
loop_
_entity.id
_entity.type
_entity.pdbx_description
1 polymer ?
#
loop_
_entity_poly.entity_id
_entity_poly.type
_entity_poly.pdbx_seq_one_letter_code
_entity_poly.pdbx_strand_id
1 'polypeptide(L)'
;MGEADEMIKERNSQLDIAKGLGMTIVVLFHAQILSGVWTQFHMPLFAFLSGLLYREKYNTELNQVWNHTKKKIKGCYVPFLTYNFVFLLLHNLLYKIHIYGELSNQKYYNGKDFVHQIIAIATMGGGESLPGPMWYLIAMLEFTILYACIRFGISKYVIDENKANIYVMIVCVCLMLLGFSTIDLPRMLNRALVLLFWYHLGYMTHTYLEPQKGNIENKKETVITAALSIGILIIGIRGGRLATIFVDYPSSRMCRNYSNVGYGTAC
;
A
#
# COMPACT_ATOMS: atom_id res chain seq x y z
N MET A 1 11.86 11.75 -39.88
CA MET A 1 10.40 11.76 -39.66
C MET A 1 10.05 10.41 -39.06
N GLY A 2 9.70 10.33 -37.76
CA GLY A 2 9.19 9.07 -37.19
C GLY A 2 9.58 8.65 -35.76
N GLU A 3 10.21 9.47 -34.91
CA GLU A 3 10.56 9.08 -33.52
C GLU A 3 10.25 10.16 -32.47
N ALA A 4 9.13 10.86 -32.64
CA ALA A 4 8.65 11.85 -31.66
C ALA A 4 7.15 11.74 -31.42
N ASP A 5 6.62 10.52 -31.49
CA ASP A 5 5.20 10.23 -31.21
C ASP A 5 5.06 9.16 -30.12
N GLU A 6 5.87 9.31 -29.06
CA GLU A 6 5.66 8.56 -27.82
C GLU A 6 4.48 9.22 -27.08
N MET A 7 3.28 8.77 -27.45
CA MET A 7 1.96 9.08 -26.88
C MET A 7 2.02 9.81 -25.53
N ILE A 8 1.66 11.10 -25.53
CA ILE A 8 1.23 11.80 -24.32
C ILE A 8 0.00 11.05 -23.81
N LYS A 9 0.22 10.14 -22.86
CA LYS A 9 -0.86 9.50 -22.13
C LYS A 9 -1.58 10.61 -21.38
N GLU A 10 -2.74 11.00 -21.87
CA GLU A 10 -3.52 12.10 -21.34
C GLU A 10 -3.69 11.96 -19.82
N ARG A 11 -3.23 12.98 -19.10
CA ARG A 11 -3.19 12.98 -17.64
C ARG A 11 -4.61 13.22 -17.13
N ASN A 12 -5.17 12.25 -16.42
CA ASN A 12 -6.52 12.38 -15.86
C ASN A 12 -6.49 13.30 -14.61
N SER A 13 -6.96 14.53 -14.79
CA SER A 13 -7.01 15.56 -13.74
C SER A 13 -7.87 15.15 -12.53
N GLN A 14 -8.94 14.37 -12.73
CA GLN A 14 -9.80 13.91 -11.64
C GLN A 14 -9.06 12.95 -10.70
N LEU A 15 -8.22 12.07 -11.27
CA LEU A 15 -7.39 11.16 -10.46
C LEU A 15 -6.34 11.92 -9.67
N ASP A 16 -5.80 12.99 -10.22
CA ASP A 16 -4.83 13.83 -9.51
C ASP A 16 -5.46 14.62 -8.38
N ILE A 17 -6.67 15.17 -8.60
CA ILE A 17 -7.46 15.83 -7.54
C ILE A 17 -7.77 14.83 -6.42
N ALA A 18 -8.22 13.62 -6.75
CA ALA A 18 -8.53 12.59 -5.75
C ALA A 18 -7.29 12.19 -4.92
N LYS A 19 -6.12 12.06 -5.56
CA LYS A 19 -4.84 11.82 -4.85
C LYS A 19 -4.44 12.99 -3.96
N GLY A 20 -4.59 14.23 -4.45
CA GLY A 20 -4.30 15.45 -3.69
C GLY A 20 -5.18 15.57 -2.44
N LEU A 21 -6.48 15.30 -2.57
CA LEU A 21 -7.41 15.24 -1.45
C LEU A 21 -7.03 14.15 -0.45
N GLY A 22 -6.71 12.94 -0.95
CA GLY A 22 -6.22 11.84 -0.11
C GLY A 22 -4.97 12.24 0.69
N MET A 23 -3.99 12.91 0.07
CA MET A 23 -2.77 13.34 0.75
C MET A 23 -3.04 14.45 1.77
N THR A 24 -3.98 15.35 1.47
CA THR A 24 -4.42 16.38 2.42
C THR A 24 -5.01 15.74 3.67
N ILE A 25 -5.84 14.70 3.52
CA ILE A 25 -6.41 13.95 4.65
C ILE A 25 -5.31 13.29 5.49
N VAL A 26 -4.27 12.71 4.86
CA VAL A 26 -3.11 12.12 5.57
C VAL A 26 -2.41 13.18 6.44
N VAL A 27 -2.15 14.36 5.89
CA VAL A 27 -1.48 15.45 6.61
C VAL A 27 -2.34 15.92 7.79
N LEU A 28 -3.65 16.15 7.56
CA LEU A 28 -4.57 16.58 8.62
C LEU A 28 -4.74 15.53 9.72
N PHE A 29 -4.66 14.24 9.38
CA PHE A 29 -4.66 13.15 10.35
C PHE A 29 -3.40 13.15 11.22
N HIS A 30 -2.21 13.21 10.61
CA HIS A 30 -0.95 13.26 11.37
C HIS A 30 -0.79 14.55 12.18
N ALA A 31 -1.43 15.64 11.75
CA ALA A 31 -1.55 16.87 12.52
C ALA A 31 -2.56 16.79 13.68
N GLN A 32 -3.20 15.62 13.91
CA GLN A 32 -4.22 15.38 14.93
C GLN A 32 -5.48 16.27 14.78
N ILE A 33 -5.73 16.82 13.59
CA ILE A 33 -6.90 17.66 13.29
C ILE A 33 -8.10 16.78 12.92
N LEU A 34 -7.87 15.70 12.18
CA LEU A 34 -8.90 14.73 11.82
C LEU A 34 -8.73 13.43 12.58
N SER A 35 -9.86 12.84 13.01
CA SER A 35 -9.91 11.55 13.70
C SER A 35 -11.11 10.71 13.24
N GLY A 36 -11.21 9.47 13.71
CA GLY A 36 -12.32 8.57 13.38
C GLY A 36 -12.23 7.97 11.97
N VAL A 37 -13.35 7.95 11.22
CA VAL A 37 -13.45 7.25 9.92
C VAL A 37 -12.46 7.77 8.86
N TRP A 38 -12.13 9.06 8.92
CA TRP A 38 -11.20 9.70 8.00
C TRP A 38 -9.78 9.12 8.06
N THR A 39 -9.40 8.52 9.19
CA THR A 39 -8.07 7.96 9.41
C THR A 39 -7.89 6.62 8.70
N GLN A 40 -8.96 5.93 8.35
CA GLN A 40 -8.91 4.60 7.74
C GLN A 40 -9.10 4.64 6.22
N PHE A 41 -9.69 5.71 5.69
CA PHE A 41 -10.13 5.78 4.30
C PHE A 41 -9.00 6.02 3.30
N HIS A 42 -7.97 6.77 3.68
CA HIS A 42 -6.94 7.23 2.74
C HIS A 42 -6.13 6.09 2.13
N MET A 43 -5.82 5.02 2.89
CA MET A 43 -5.05 3.88 2.38
C MET A 43 -5.84 3.02 1.38
N PRO A 44 -7.09 2.59 1.68
CA PRO A 44 -8.01 2.03 0.69
C PRO A 44 -8.19 2.91 -0.54
N LEU A 45 -8.35 4.23 -0.36
CA LEU A 45 -8.51 5.17 -1.46
C LEU A 45 -7.29 5.13 -2.41
N PHE A 46 -6.07 5.23 -1.88
CA PHE A 46 -4.87 5.19 -2.72
C PHE A 46 -4.68 3.83 -3.41
N ALA A 47 -5.03 2.72 -2.74
CA ALA A 47 -5.00 1.41 -3.36
C ALA A 47 -6.02 1.31 -4.50
N PHE A 48 -7.24 1.78 -4.27
CA PHE A 48 -8.30 1.83 -5.28
C PHE A 48 -7.91 2.70 -6.49
N LEU A 49 -7.43 3.93 -6.26
CA LEU A 49 -6.96 4.81 -7.34
C LEU A 49 -5.78 4.21 -8.11
N SER A 50 -4.92 3.45 -7.43
CA SER A 50 -3.82 2.74 -8.07
C SER A 50 -4.29 1.54 -8.91
N GLY A 51 -5.39 0.91 -8.49
CA GLY A 51 -6.09 -0.15 -9.23
C GLY A 51 -6.78 0.37 -10.48
N LEU A 52 -7.41 1.54 -10.42
CA LEU A 52 -7.99 2.22 -11.59
C LEU A 52 -6.95 2.47 -12.70
N LEU A 53 -5.68 2.66 -12.31
CA LEU A 53 -4.58 2.90 -13.25
C LEU A 53 -3.90 1.61 -13.74
N TYR A 54 -4.31 0.44 -13.22
CA TYR A 54 -3.80 -0.85 -13.64
C TYR A 54 -4.22 -1.16 -15.07
N ARG A 55 -3.37 -1.83 -15.85
CA ARG A 55 -3.67 -2.17 -17.25
C ARG A 55 -3.47 -3.66 -17.49
N GLU A 56 -4.38 -4.26 -18.24
CA GLU A 56 -4.37 -5.70 -18.58
C GLU A 56 -3.09 -6.14 -19.29
N LYS A 57 -2.46 -5.24 -20.06
CA LYS A 57 -1.19 -5.48 -20.77
C LYS A 57 -0.03 -5.96 -19.88
N TYR A 58 -0.14 -5.78 -18.57
CA TYR A 58 0.87 -6.25 -17.63
C TYR A 58 0.75 -7.75 -17.30
N ASN A 59 -0.32 -8.44 -17.75
CA ASN A 59 -0.61 -9.83 -17.37
C ASN A 59 -0.40 -10.85 -18.48
N THR A 60 -0.08 -10.42 -19.70
CA THR A 60 -0.06 -11.34 -20.86
C THR A 60 1.25 -12.10 -20.97
N GLU A 61 2.36 -11.47 -20.58
CA GLU A 61 3.70 -12.04 -20.66
C GLU A 61 4.52 -11.73 -19.40
N LEU A 62 5.38 -12.67 -18.99
CA LEU A 62 6.29 -12.50 -17.85
C LEU A 62 7.19 -11.27 -18.01
N ASN A 63 7.61 -10.94 -19.23
CA ASN A 63 8.41 -9.75 -19.50
C ASN A 63 7.65 -8.45 -19.17
N GLN A 64 6.34 -8.41 -19.39
CA GLN A 64 5.51 -7.24 -19.10
C GLN A 64 5.26 -7.10 -17.59
N VAL A 65 5.04 -8.22 -16.89
CA VAL A 65 4.99 -8.26 -15.40
C VAL A 65 6.30 -7.72 -14.83
N TRP A 66 7.44 -8.21 -15.34
CA TRP A 66 8.76 -7.78 -14.89
C TRP A 66 9.01 -6.28 -15.13
N ASN A 67 8.63 -5.76 -16.29
CA ASN A 67 8.72 -4.33 -16.61
C ASN A 67 7.83 -3.49 -15.68
N HIS A 68 6.62 -3.95 -15.36
CA HIS A 68 5.75 -3.30 -14.39
C HIS A 68 6.40 -3.25 -13.01
N THR A 69 6.91 -4.39 -12.53
CA THR A 69 7.60 -4.52 -11.25
C THR A 69 8.82 -3.62 -11.16
N LYS A 70 9.67 -3.57 -12.20
CA LYS A 70 10.82 -2.65 -12.26
C LYS A 70 10.41 -1.19 -12.12
N LYS A 71 9.36 -0.77 -12.82
CA LYS A 71 8.84 0.61 -12.72
C LYS A 71 8.32 0.91 -11.32
N LYS A 72 7.63 -0.04 -10.68
CA LYS A 72 7.14 0.09 -9.30
C LYS A 72 8.26 0.12 -8.27
N ILE A 73 9.26 -0.75 -8.41
CA ILE A 73 10.47 -0.72 -7.57
C ILE A 73 11.14 0.66 -7.69
N LYS A 74 11.39 1.16 -8.90
CA LYS A 74 11.99 2.50 -9.08
C LYS A 74 11.12 3.61 -8.45
N GLY A 75 9.80 3.50 -8.56
CA GLY A 75 8.86 4.50 -8.03
C GLY A 75 8.63 4.45 -6.52
N CYS A 76 8.84 3.30 -5.86
CA CYS A 76 8.59 3.13 -4.43
C CYS A 76 9.88 2.94 -3.62
N TYR A 77 10.73 2.00 -4.04
CA TYR A 77 11.94 1.60 -3.32
C TYR A 77 12.97 2.72 -3.28
N VAL A 78 13.24 3.35 -4.42
CA VAL A 78 14.21 4.46 -4.51
C VAL A 78 13.84 5.62 -3.58
N PRO A 79 12.63 6.21 -3.66
CA PRO A 79 12.29 7.29 -2.72
C PRO A 79 12.29 6.81 -1.28
N PHE A 80 11.80 5.59 -0.99
CA PHE A 80 11.86 5.03 0.37
C PHE A 80 13.30 5.02 0.91
N LEU A 81 14.26 4.50 0.14
CA LEU A 81 15.68 4.48 0.53
C LEU A 81 16.22 5.89 0.70
N THR A 82 16.04 6.75 -0.29
CA THR A 82 16.62 8.10 -0.28
C THR A 82 16.19 8.89 0.95
N TYR A 83 14.88 8.96 1.24
CA TYR A 83 14.39 9.71 2.39
C TYR A 83 14.82 9.09 3.71
N ASN A 84 14.71 7.76 3.87
CA ASN A 84 15.11 7.12 5.12
C ASN A 84 16.62 7.24 5.39
N PHE A 85 17.48 7.13 4.37
CA PHE A 85 18.91 7.33 4.56
C PHE A 85 19.26 8.78 4.92
N VAL A 86 18.60 9.76 4.32
CA VAL A 86 18.78 11.17 4.71
C VAL A 86 18.40 11.37 6.18
N PHE A 87 17.25 10.85 6.62
CA PHE A 87 16.84 10.96 8.03
C PHE A 87 17.73 10.16 8.98
N LEU A 88 18.27 9.02 8.55
CA LEU A 88 19.22 8.24 9.34
C LEU A 88 20.52 9.02 9.57
N LEU A 89 21.07 9.65 8.53
CA LEU A 89 22.27 10.50 8.65
C LEU A 89 22.03 11.69 9.58
N LEU A 90 20.82 12.25 9.55
CA LEU A 90 20.41 13.35 10.41
C LEU A 90 19.97 12.90 11.80
N HIS A 91 19.83 11.59 12.07
CA HIS A 91 19.19 11.08 13.29
C HIS A 91 19.81 11.64 14.56
N ASN A 92 21.14 11.52 14.70
CA ASN A 92 21.85 12.00 15.88
C ASN A 92 21.86 13.52 16.00
N LEU A 93 21.75 14.26 14.89
CA LEU A 93 21.59 15.71 14.92
C LEU A 93 20.20 16.09 15.42
N LEU A 94 19.16 15.48 14.85
CA LEU A 94 17.76 15.66 15.21
C LEU A 94 17.48 15.27 16.67
N TYR A 95 18.19 14.26 17.19
CA TYR A 95 18.17 13.89 18.61
C TYR A 95 18.78 14.98 19.51
N LYS A 96 19.91 15.57 19.12
CA LYS A 96 20.56 16.64 19.91
C LYS A 96 19.74 17.92 19.99
N ILE A 97 18.95 18.23 18.95
CA ILE A 97 18.05 19.39 18.93
C ILE A 97 16.66 19.08 19.49
N HIS A 98 16.49 17.93 20.14
CA HIS A 98 15.25 17.47 20.78
C HIS A 98 14.04 17.34 19.83
N ILE A 99 14.27 17.22 18.52
CA ILE A 99 13.23 16.80 17.56
C ILE A 99 12.95 15.31 17.74
N TYR A 100 14.02 14.51 17.88
CA TYR A 100 13.92 13.19 18.49
C TYR A 100 14.22 13.32 19.98
N GLY A 101 13.42 12.69 20.83
CA GLY A 101 13.59 12.73 22.27
C GLY A 101 12.86 11.62 23.01
N GLU A 102 12.95 11.61 24.33
CA GLU A 102 12.30 10.62 25.21
C GLU A 102 10.77 10.58 25.01
N LEU A 103 10.13 11.72 24.75
CA LEU A 103 8.69 11.78 24.43
C LEU A 103 8.33 11.00 23.16
N SER A 104 9.29 10.81 22.25
CA SER A 104 9.11 10.07 20.99
C SER A 104 9.59 8.62 21.07
N ASN A 105 10.05 8.14 22.23
CA ASN A 105 10.66 6.82 22.41
C ASN A 105 11.71 6.54 21.31
N GLN A 106 12.62 7.50 21.12
CA GLN A 106 13.75 7.36 20.20
C GLN A 106 15.02 7.54 21.01
N LYS A 107 16.03 6.70 20.75
CA LYS A 107 17.33 6.74 21.41
C LYS A 107 18.41 7.30 20.49
N TYR A 108 19.48 7.84 21.07
CA TYR A 108 20.68 8.15 20.32
C TYR A 108 21.27 6.87 19.67
N TYR A 109 21.64 6.93 18.40
CA TYR A 109 22.16 5.76 17.70
C TYR A 109 23.67 5.64 17.86
N ASN A 110 24.10 4.47 18.33
CA ASN A 110 25.50 4.06 18.31
C ASN A 110 25.84 3.34 16.99
N GLY A 111 27.12 3.09 16.69
CA GLY A 111 27.54 2.51 15.41
C GLY A 111 26.84 1.19 15.04
N LYS A 112 26.53 0.34 16.03
CA LYS A 112 25.74 -0.90 15.83
C LYS A 112 24.29 -0.62 15.44
N ASP A 113 23.66 0.40 16.04
CA ASP A 113 22.28 0.80 15.73
C ASP A 113 22.20 1.35 14.31
N PHE A 114 23.19 2.13 13.88
CA PHE A 114 23.29 2.60 12.50
C PHE A 114 23.34 1.47 11.50
N VAL A 115 24.21 0.47 11.70
CA VAL A 115 24.32 -0.68 10.79
C VAL A 115 23.01 -1.47 10.76
N HIS A 116 22.40 -1.71 11.92
CA HIS A 116 21.11 -2.38 11.99
C HIS A 116 20.03 -1.63 11.20
N GLN A 117 19.96 -0.31 11.38
CA GLN A 117 19.00 0.54 10.71
C GLN A 117 19.23 0.64 9.20
N ILE A 118 20.49 0.63 8.75
CA ILE A 118 20.84 0.54 7.31
C ILE A 118 20.26 -0.75 6.71
N ILE A 119 20.42 -1.89 7.40
CA ILE A 119 19.90 -3.18 6.94
C ILE A 119 18.36 -3.15 6.95
N ALA A 120 17.75 -2.61 8.00
CA ALA A 120 16.29 -2.49 8.10
C ALA A 120 15.70 -1.64 6.97
N ILE A 121 16.30 -0.49 6.65
CA ILE A 121 15.90 0.39 5.54
C ILE A 121 16.12 -0.32 4.20
N ALA A 122 17.29 -0.91 3.97
CA ALA A 122 17.62 -1.57 2.71
C ALA A 122 16.68 -2.75 2.39
N THR A 123 16.23 -3.46 3.42
CA THR A 123 15.30 -4.61 3.29
C THR A 123 13.82 -4.21 3.33
N MET A 124 13.51 -2.92 3.49
CA MET A 124 12.15 -2.41 3.77
C MET A 124 11.51 -3.08 5.01
N GLY A 125 12.34 -3.58 5.92
CA GLY A 125 11.91 -4.14 7.20
C GLY A 125 11.64 -3.07 8.25
N GLY A 126 12.22 -1.89 8.08
CA GLY A 126 12.13 -0.77 9.01
C GLY A 126 12.43 0.57 8.34
N GLY A 127 12.24 1.65 9.08
CA GLY A 127 12.53 3.01 8.64
C GLY A 127 12.71 3.96 9.81
N GLU A 128 13.10 5.19 9.51
CA GLU A 128 13.18 6.27 10.48
C GLU A 128 11.78 6.75 10.90
N SER A 129 11.66 7.28 12.11
CA SER A 129 10.36 7.68 12.68
C SER A 129 9.69 8.83 11.92
N LEU A 130 10.45 9.88 11.54
CA LEU A 130 9.93 11.02 10.79
C LEU A 130 9.35 10.66 9.40
N PRO A 131 10.04 9.88 8.55
CA PRO A 131 9.45 9.36 7.32
C PRO A 131 8.49 8.18 7.57
N GLY A 132 8.01 7.96 8.79
CA GLY A 132 7.10 6.88 9.16
C GLY A 132 5.95 6.64 8.18
N PRO A 133 5.22 7.67 7.70
CA PRO A 133 4.14 7.50 6.70
C PRO A 133 4.57 6.82 5.38
N MET A 134 5.88 6.78 5.08
CA MET A 134 6.44 6.10 3.90
C MET A 134 6.27 4.58 3.94
N TRP A 135 5.82 4.02 5.07
CA TRP A 135 5.40 2.62 5.15
C TRP A 135 4.40 2.24 4.05
N TYR A 136 3.58 3.19 3.59
CA TYR A 136 2.65 2.96 2.48
C TYR A 136 3.36 2.54 1.20
N LEU A 137 4.55 3.07 0.92
CA LEU A 137 5.31 2.72 -0.28
C LEU A 137 5.72 1.25 -0.28
N ILE A 138 6.00 0.69 0.91
CA ILE A 138 6.27 -0.73 1.12
C ILE A 138 5.01 -1.53 0.76
N ALA A 139 3.89 -1.22 1.41
CA ALA A 139 2.62 -1.90 1.15
C ALA A 139 2.20 -1.79 -0.32
N MET A 140 2.39 -0.62 -0.95
CA MET A 140 2.10 -0.39 -2.36
C MET A 140 2.95 -1.22 -3.30
N LEU A 141 4.24 -1.38 -3.00
CA LEU A 141 5.09 -2.28 -3.76
C LEU A 141 4.60 -3.74 -3.62
N GLU A 142 4.33 -4.18 -2.40
CA GLU A 142 3.90 -5.54 -2.11
C GLU A 142 2.57 -5.89 -2.78
N PHE A 143 1.51 -5.09 -2.58
CA PHE A 143 0.20 -5.42 -3.16
C PHE A 143 0.19 -5.31 -4.68
N THR A 144 0.97 -4.42 -5.30
CA THR A 144 1.00 -4.31 -6.77
C THR A 144 1.69 -5.51 -7.41
N ILE A 145 2.80 -5.97 -6.84
CA ILE A 145 3.50 -7.18 -7.31
C ILE A 145 2.64 -8.41 -7.07
N LEU A 146 2.07 -8.57 -5.87
CA LEU A 146 1.19 -9.70 -5.55
C LEU A 146 -0.01 -9.75 -6.49
N TYR A 147 -0.66 -8.61 -6.74
CA TYR A 147 -1.81 -8.56 -7.64
C TYR A 147 -1.45 -8.97 -9.07
N ALA A 148 -0.32 -8.49 -9.60
CA ALA A 148 0.16 -8.88 -10.92
C ALA A 148 0.45 -10.38 -11.00
N CYS A 149 1.08 -10.98 -9.97
CA CYS A 149 1.34 -12.41 -9.91
C CYS A 149 0.06 -13.25 -9.84
N ILE A 150 -0.90 -12.87 -8.98
CA ILE A 150 -2.19 -13.55 -8.84
C ILE A 150 -2.94 -13.54 -10.16
N ARG A 151 -3.01 -12.37 -10.80
CA ARG A 151 -3.77 -12.20 -12.03
C ARG A 151 -3.11 -12.90 -13.21
N PHE A 152 -1.79 -12.83 -13.33
CA PHE A 152 -1.02 -13.62 -14.29
C PHE A 152 -1.30 -15.12 -14.11
N GLY A 153 -1.21 -15.61 -12.88
CA GLY A 153 -1.48 -17.01 -12.55
C GLY A 153 -2.89 -17.47 -12.95
N ILE A 154 -3.93 -16.70 -12.60
CA ILE A 154 -5.32 -17.04 -12.93
C ILE A 154 -5.59 -16.95 -14.44
N SER A 155 -5.09 -15.89 -15.10
CA SER A 155 -5.28 -15.69 -16.55
C SER A 155 -4.66 -16.79 -17.41
N LYS A 156 -3.67 -17.52 -16.88
CA LYS A 156 -3.07 -18.67 -17.55
C LYS A 156 -4.01 -19.88 -17.65
N TYR A 157 -4.93 -20.02 -16.69
CA TYR A 157 -5.86 -21.17 -16.62
C TYR A 157 -7.30 -20.80 -16.99
N VAL A 158 -7.67 -19.52 -16.90
CA VAL A 158 -9.03 -19.05 -17.15
C VAL A 158 -8.98 -18.01 -18.27
N ILE A 159 -9.44 -18.42 -19.46
CA ILE A 159 -9.46 -17.59 -20.68
C ILE A 159 -10.58 -16.54 -20.63
N ASP A 160 -11.68 -16.87 -19.94
CA ASP A 160 -12.82 -15.98 -19.76
C ASP A 160 -12.50 -14.88 -18.72
N GLU A 161 -12.37 -13.64 -19.18
CA GLU A 161 -12.02 -12.48 -18.35
C GLU A 161 -13.00 -12.24 -17.19
N ASN A 162 -14.30 -12.49 -17.38
CA ASN A 162 -15.29 -12.29 -16.32
C ASN A 162 -15.11 -13.33 -15.21
N LYS A 163 -14.93 -14.60 -15.60
CA LYS A 163 -14.61 -15.67 -14.64
C LYS A 163 -13.27 -15.43 -13.96
N ALA A 164 -12.25 -14.98 -14.70
CA ALA A 164 -10.95 -14.64 -14.14
C ALA A 164 -11.07 -13.52 -13.08
N ASN A 165 -11.87 -12.48 -13.35
CA ASN A 165 -12.13 -11.41 -12.37
C ASN A 165 -12.84 -11.94 -11.11
N ILE A 166 -13.82 -12.84 -11.25
CA ILE A 166 -14.47 -13.48 -10.09
C ILE A 166 -13.48 -14.29 -9.27
N TYR A 167 -12.62 -15.10 -9.92
CA TYR A 167 -11.59 -15.86 -9.20
C TYR A 167 -10.58 -14.95 -8.50
N VAL A 168 -10.12 -13.87 -9.16
CA VAL A 168 -9.25 -12.87 -8.55
C VAL A 168 -9.95 -12.24 -7.35
N MET A 169 -11.23 -11.90 -7.45
CA MET A 169 -12.01 -11.35 -6.34
C MET A 169 -12.07 -12.32 -5.14
N ILE A 170 -12.37 -13.59 -5.39
CA ILE A 170 -12.40 -14.61 -4.32
C ILE A 170 -11.03 -14.70 -3.64
N VAL A 171 -9.94 -14.76 -4.40
CA VAL A 171 -8.57 -14.77 -3.84
C VAL A 171 -8.29 -13.51 -3.04
N CYS A 172 -8.66 -12.33 -3.55
CA CYS A 172 -8.48 -11.06 -2.84
C CYS A 172 -9.24 -11.02 -1.51
N VAL A 173 -10.48 -11.54 -1.47
CA VAL A 173 -11.29 -11.64 -0.24
C VAL A 173 -10.64 -12.60 0.75
N CYS A 174 -10.19 -13.79 0.32
CA CYS A 174 -9.49 -14.74 1.19
C CYS A 174 -8.20 -14.13 1.78
N LEU A 175 -7.40 -13.45 0.96
CA LEU A 175 -6.19 -12.78 1.41
C LEU A 175 -6.48 -11.60 2.34
N MET A 176 -7.55 -10.84 2.08
CA MET A 176 -8.00 -9.78 2.99
C MET A 176 -8.38 -10.34 4.37
N LEU A 177 -9.11 -11.46 4.43
CA LEU A 177 -9.43 -12.13 5.69
C LEU A 177 -8.16 -12.59 6.42
N LEU A 178 -7.16 -13.11 5.69
CA LEU A 178 -5.85 -13.44 6.25
C LEU A 178 -5.12 -12.19 6.76
N GLY A 179 -5.16 -11.07 6.04
CA GLY A 179 -4.56 -9.81 6.47
C GLY A 179 -5.21 -9.22 7.73
N PHE A 180 -6.48 -9.55 8.00
CA PHE A 180 -7.16 -9.21 9.25
C PHE A 180 -6.96 -10.23 10.38
N SER A 181 -6.30 -11.36 10.09
CA SER A 181 -6.01 -12.37 11.10
C SER A 181 -5.02 -11.86 12.15
N THR A 182 -4.83 -12.66 13.20
CA THR A 182 -3.89 -12.34 14.27
C THR A 182 -2.43 -12.68 13.93
N ILE A 183 -2.18 -13.25 12.76
CA ILE A 183 -0.86 -13.68 12.32
C ILE A 183 -0.08 -12.45 11.90
N ASP A 184 1.04 -12.16 12.55
CA ASP A 184 1.92 -11.07 12.13
C ASP A 184 2.81 -11.54 10.97
N LEU A 185 2.46 -11.12 9.75
CA LEU A 185 3.26 -11.41 8.56
C LEU A 185 4.46 -10.45 8.46
N PRO A 186 5.60 -10.90 7.89
CA PRO A 186 6.80 -10.09 7.76
C PRO A 186 6.55 -8.84 6.90
N ARG A 187 7.32 -7.77 7.15
CA ARG A 187 7.29 -6.50 6.41
C ARG A 187 5.90 -5.86 6.30
N MET A 188 5.02 -6.15 7.25
CA MET A 188 3.65 -5.65 7.29
C MET A 188 2.76 -6.15 6.15
N LEU A 189 3.09 -7.31 5.59
CA LEU A 189 2.39 -7.89 4.44
C LEU A 189 0.87 -8.03 4.68
N ASN A 190 0.44 -8.22 5.93
CA ASN A 190 -0.98 -8.16 6.32
C ASN A 190 -1.74 -6.96 5.73
N ARG A 191 -1.10 -5.79 5.69
CA ARG A 191 -1.69 -4.55 5.17
C ARG A 191 -1.80 -4.58 3.66
N ALA A 192 -0.75 -5.05 3.01
CA ALA A 192 -0.75 -5.23 1.57
C ALA A 192 -1.86 -6.20 1.14
N LEU A 193 -2.07 -7.29 1.88
CA LEU A 193 -3.16 -8.25 1.62
C LEU A 193 -4.55 -7.61 1.72
N VAL A 194 -4.78 -6.75 2.73
CA VAL A 194 -6.05 -6.02 2.86
C VAL A 194 -6.23 -5.00 1.74
N LEU A 195 -5.16 -4.27 1.38
CA LEU A 195 -5.19 -3.26 0.31
C LEU A 195 -5.35 -3.87 -1.09
N LEU A 196 -4.95 -5.14 -1.27
CA LEU A 196 -5.10 -5.88 -2.52
C LEU A 196 -6.57 -6.00 -2.95
N PHE A 197 -7.49 -6.14 -2.00
CA PHE A 197 -8.93 -6.10 -2.27
C PHE A 197 -9.34 -4.75 -2.88
N TRP A 198 -8.99 -3.64 -2.22
CA TRP A 198 -9.27 -2.28 -2.72
C TRP A 198 -8.64 -2.01 -4.08
N TYR A 199 -7.43 -2.53 -4.29
CA TYR A 199 -6.75 -2.47 -5.58
C TYR A 199 -7.55 -3.17 -6.69
N HIS A 200 -8.05 -4.38 -6.43
CA HIS A 200 -8.85 -5.11 -7.41
C HIS A 200 -10.19 -4.42 -7.70
N LEU A 201 -10.84 -3.86 -6.68
CA LEU A 201 -12.06 -3.06 -6.85
C LEU A 201 -11.82 -1.86 -7.78
N GLY A 202 -10.68 -1.18 -7.61
CA GLY A 202 -10.27 -0.09 -8.49
C GLY A 202 -10.11 -0.58 -9.92
N TYR A 203 -9.42 -1.70 -10.11
CA TYR A 203 -9.27 -2.31 -11.43
C TYR A 203 -10.61 -2.65 -12.09
N MET A 204 -11.51 -3.34 -11.38
CA MET A 204 -12.85 -3.68 -11.88
C MET A 204 -13.64 -2.43 -12.27
N THR A 205 -13.59 -1.39 -11.43
CA THR A 205 -14.27 -0.12 -11.70
C THR A 205 -13.79 0.50 -13.01
N HIS A 206 -12.49 0.49 -13.30
CA HIS A 206 -11.96 0.96 -14.58
C HIS A 206 -12.51 0.14 -15.75
N THR A 207 -12.49 -1.19 -15.65
CA THR A 207 -12.94 -2.09 -16.71
C THR A 207 -14.44 -1.99 -16.99
N TYR A 208 -15.27 -1.70 -15.97
CA TYR A 208 -16.72 -1.54 -16.13
C TYR A 208 -17.16 -0.11 -16.49
N LEU A 209 -16.38 0.91 -16.14
CA LEU A 209 -16.65 2.30 -16.54
C LEU A 209 -16.19 2.61 -17.98
N GLU A 210 -15.32 1.78 -18.58
CA GLU A 210 -14.97 1.93 -20.00
C GLU A 210 -16.21 1.68 -20.90
N PRO A 211 -16.67 2.70 -21.65
CA PRO A 211 -17.95 2.65 -22.37
C PRO A 211 -18.02 1.60 -23.49
N GLN A 212 -16.89 1.00 -23.90
CA GLN A 212 -16.84 -0.02 -24.95
C GLN A 212 -17.15 -1.46 -24.47
N LYS A 213 -17.12 -1.75 -23.16
CA LYS A 213 -17.40 -3.10 -22.59
C LYS A 213 -18.72 -3.16 -21.80
N GLY A 214 -19.51 -2.10 -21.78
CA GLY A 214 -20.69 -1.96 -20.91
C GLY A 214 -21.92 -2.74 -21.35
N ASN A 215 -22.07 -4.00 -20.94
CA ASN A 215 -23.34 -4.72 -20.98
C ASN A 215 -24.16 -4.44 -19.69
N ILE A 216 -25.50 -4.61 -19.74
CA ILE A 216 -26.41 -4.35 -18.59
C ILE A 216 -26.10 -5.25 -17.37
N GLU A 217 -25.58 -6.47 -17.59
CA GLU A 217 -25.12 -7.36 -16.52
C GLU A 217 -23.96 -6.77 -15.70
N ASN A 218 -23.04 -6.05 -16.36
CA ASN A 218 -21.87 -5.45 -15.72
C ASN A 218 -22.23 -4.34 -14.71
N LYS A 219 -23.40 -3.69 -14.89
CA LYS A 219 -23.92 -2.71 -13.92
C LYS A 219 -24.37 -3.37 -12.61
N LYS A 220 -24.96 -4.57 -12.66
CA LYS A 220 -25.39 -5.29 -11.44
C LYS A 220 -24.19 -5.74 -10.62
N GLU A 221 -23.16 -6.27 -11.28
CA GLU A 221 -21.90 -6.66 -10.62
C GLU A 221 -21.22 -5.46 -9.96
N THR A 222 -21.14 -4.31 -10.66
CA THR A 222 -20.56 -3.08 -10.10
C THR A 222 -21.28 -2.61 -8.83
N VAL A 223 -22.61 -2.68 -8.80
CA VAL A 223 -23.41 -2.30 -7.61
C VAL A 223 -23.19 -3.28 -6.46
N ILE A 224 -23.11 -4.59 -6.73
CA ILE A 224 -22.81 -5.61 -5.72
C ILE A 224 -21.41 -5.40 -5.13
N THR A 225 -20.43 -5.15 -6.01
CA THR A 225 -19.05 -4.87 -5.62
C THR A 225 -18.94 -3.60 -4.77
N ALA A 226 -19.64 -2.53 -5.12
CA ALA A 226 -19.70 -1.30 -4.33
C ALA A 226 -20.38 -1.54 -2.97
N ALA A 227 -21.49 -2.29 -2.92
CA ALA A 227 -22.19 -2.61 -1.68
C ALA A 227 -21.33 -3.46 -0.72
N LEU A 228 -20.60 -4.46 -1.24
CA LEU A 228 -19.65 -5.27 -0.48
C LEU A 228 -18.51 -4.43 0.09
N SER A 229 -17.97 -3.50 -0.73
CA SER A 229 -16.92 -2.58 -0.32
C SER A 229 -17.37 -1.69 0.85
N ILE A 230 -18.56 -1.11 0.75
CA ILE A 230 -19.16 -0.28 1.80
C ILE A 230 -19.41 -1.12 3.07
N GLY A 231 -19.91 -2.35 2.93
CA GLY A 231 -20.10 -3.26 4.06
C GLY A 231 -18.80 -3.57 4.81
N ILE A 232 -17.71 -3.85 4.08
CA ILE A 232 -16.38 -4.12 4.66
C ILE A 232 -15.82 -2.89 5.37
N LEU A 233 -16.00 -1.68 4.82
CA LEU A 233 -15.59 -0.44 5.50
C LEU A 233 -16.38 -0.22 6.78
N ILE A 234 -17.69 -0.46 6.78
CA ILE A 234 -18.54 -0.31 7.98
C ILE A 234 -18.15 -1.32 9.07
N ILE A 235 -17.86 -2.57 8.71
CA ILE A 235 -17.36 -3.59 9.65
C ILE A 235 -15.98 -3.18 10.16
N GLY A 236 -15.11 -2.66 9.28
CA GLY A 236 -13.82 -2.04 9.58
C GLY A 236 -13.88 -0.95 10.65
N ILE A 237 -14.85 -0.05 10.53
CA ILE A 237 -15.06 1.07 11.45
C ILE A 237 -15.52 0.58 12.83
N ARG A 238 -16.31 -0.50 12.89
CA ARG A 238 -16.84 -1.06 14.14
C ARG A 238 -15.86 -1.99 14.86
N GLY A 239 -14.94 -2.63 14.14
CA GLY A 239 -13.91 -3.50 14.71
C GLY A 239 -12.64 -2.72 15.04
N GLY A 240 -12.41 -2.35 16.30
CA GLY A 240 -11.24 -1.55 16.72
C GLY A 240 -9.86 -2.07 16.29
N ARG A 241 -9.73 -3.35 15.93
CA ARG A 241 -8.50 -3.95 15.39
C ARG A 241 -8.28 -3.66 13.89
N LEU A 242 -9.36 -3.57 13.12
CA LEU A 242 -9.36 -3.25 11.69
C LEU A 242 -8.88 -1.80 11.45
N ALA A 243 -9.22 -0.91 12.38
CA ALA A 243 -8.71 0.47 12.42
C ALA A 243 -7.18 0.54 12.40
N THR A 244 -6.50 -0.29 13.20
CA THR A 244 -5.05 -0.21 13.36
C THR A 244 -4.25 -0.63 12.13
N ILE A 245 -4.86 -1.38 11.20
CA ILE A 245 -4.19 -1.86 9.97
C ILE A 245 -4.04 -0.74 8.94
N PHE A 246 -4.99 0.20 8.93
CA PHE A 246 -5.03 1.32 7.98
C PHE A 246 -4.42 2.61 8.49
N VAL A 247 -4.19 2.72 9.80
CA VAL A 247 -3.94 4.01 10.47
C VAL A 247 -2.47 4.22 10.85
N ASP A 248 -1.77 3.21 11.38
CA ASP A 248 -0.45 3.45 12.00
C ASP A 248 0.61 2.48 11.55
N TYR A 249 1.82 2.95 11.21
CA TYR A 249 3.02 2.12 11.36
C TYR A 249 3.20 1.82 12.85
N PRO A 250 3.14 0.57 13.31
CA PRO A 250 3.33 0.28 14.70
C PRO A 250 4.84 0.23 14.89
N SER A 251 5.44 1.40 15.11
CA SER A 251 6.73 1.50 15.80
C SER A 251 6.74 0.56 17.03
N SER A 252 5.58 0.43 17.70
CA SER A 252 5.36 -0.45 18.84
C SER A 252 5.24 -1.96 18.58
N ARG A 253 4.87 -2.45 17.38
CA ARG A 253 4.79 -3.92 17.11
C ARG A 253 6.08 -4.52 16.59
N MET A 254 6.93 -3.73 15.92
CA MET A 254 8.32 -4.16 15.71
C MET A 254 9.01 -4.37 17.07
N CYS A 255 8.80 -3.48 18.04
CA CYS A 255 9.32 -3.67 19.39
C CYS A 255 8.83 -4.95 20.08
N ARG A 256 7.59 -5.41 19.85
CA ARG A 256 7.07 -6.68 20.44
C ARG A 256 7.70 -7.95 19.90
N ASN A 257 8.08 -7.98 18.62
CA ASN A 257 8.74 -9.17 18.05
C ASN A 257 10.25 -9.18 18.33
N TYR A 258 10.86 -8.02 18.55
CA TYR A 258 12.30 -7.93 18.89
C TYR A 258 12.58 -7.94 20.40
N SER A 259 11.60 -7.68 21.27
CA SER A 259 11.73 -7.82 22.73
C SER A 259 11.91 -9.27 23.20
N ASN A 260 11.49 -10.26 22.40
CA ASN A 260 11.68 -11.68 22.71
C ASN A 260 13.08 -12.21 22.38
N VAL A 261 13.92 -11.41 21.72
CA VAL A 261 15.30 -11.77 21.40
C VAL A 261 16.25 -11.03 22.33
N GLY A 262 16.09 -11.20 23.65
CA GLY A 262 17.12 -11.03 24.70
C GLY A 262 17.97 -9.75 24.77
N TYR A 263 17.75 -8.76 23.91
CA TYR A 263 18.50 -7.52 23.83
C TYR A 263 17.49 -6.41 24.03
N GLY A 264 17.60 -5.73 25.18
CA GLY A 264 16.83 -4.53 25.48
C GLY A 264 16.94 -3.56 24.31
N THR A 265 15.88 -3.51 23.51
CA THR A 265 15.76 -2.65 22.35
C THR A 265 14.76 -1.57 22.70
N ALA A 266 15.26 -0.35 22.79
CA ALA A 266 14.48 0.86 22.93
C ALA A 266 13.59 1.00 21.68
N CYS A 267 12.28 0.81 21.88
CA CYS A 267 11.34 1.89 21.67
C CYS A 267 11.62 2.90 22.81
#